data_AF-A0A7K9DPW2-F1
#
_entry.id   AF-A0A7K9DPW2-F1
#
_cell.length_a   1.000
_cell.length_b   1.000
_cell.length_c   1.000
_cell.angle_alpha   90.00
_cell.angle_beta   90.00
_cell.angle_gamma   90.00
#
_symmetry.space_group_name_H-M   'P 1'
#
loop_
_entity.id
_entity.type
_entity.pdbx_description
1 polymer ?
#
loop_
_entity_poly.entity_id
_entity_poly.type
_entity_poly.pdbx_seq_one_letter_code
_entity_poly.pdbx_strand_id
1 'polypeptide(L)'
;VCLTCCSRDLLVRIDQICHQKRIKFFAGDVFGFHGFTFADLGDHEFVEEKTKVTKVSSGLEDGPDTKKVKLDPSETTMVKK
;
A
#
# COMPACT_ATOMS: atom_id res chain seq x y z
N VAL A 1 -12.06 5.00 -10.51
CA VAL A 1 -11.97 5.64 -11.85
C VAL A 1 -10.52 6.00 -12.09
N CYS A 2 -9.98 5.77 -13.29
CA CYS A 2 -8.63 6.16 -13.67
C CYS A 2 -8.70 7.05 -14.91
N LEU A 3 -8.16 8.27 -14.84
CA LEU A 3 -8.17 9.23 -15.95
C LEU A 3 -6.76 9.45 -16.52
N THR A 4 -6.71 9.58 -17.83
CA THR A 4 -5.54 9.96 -18.62
C THR A 4 -5.97 10.95 -19.69
N CYS A 5 -5.04 11.75 -20.19
CA CYS A 5 -5.22 12.72 -21.28
C CYS A 5 -6.39 13.69 -21.08
N CYS A 6 -6.69 14.06 -19.82
CA CYS A 6 -7.82 14.92 -19.47
C CYS A 6 -7.34 16.32 -19.06
N SER A 7 -8.15 17.34 -19.36
CA SER A 7 -7.87 18.68 -18.85
C SER A 7 -7.96 18.71 -17.32
N ARG A 8 -7.21 19.63 -16.69
CA ARG A 8 -7.25 19.81 -15.23
C ARG A 8 -8.67 19.96 -14.69
N ASP A 9 -9.52 20.71 -15.39
CA ASP A 9 -10.90 20.96 -14.94
C ASP A 9 -11.76 19.68 -14.96
N LEU A 10 -11.54 18.77 -15.92
CA LEU A 10 -12.18 17.46 -15.93
C LEU A 10 -11.64 16.55 -14.82
N LEU A 11 -10.32 16.57 -14.59
CA LEU A 11 -9.69 15.80 -13.51
C LEU A 11 -10.32 16.19 -12.17
N VAL A 12 -10.35 17.49 -11.84
CA VAL A 12 -10.91 18.00 -10.58
C VAL A 12 -12.41 17.70 -10.46
N ARG A 13 -13.18 17.89 -11.54
CA ARG A 13 -14.62 17.64 -11.51
C ARG A 13 -14.94 16.16 -11.27
N ILE A 14 -14.22 15.25 -11.93
CA ILE A 14 -14.47 13.81 -11.80
C ILE A 14 -13.96 13.31 -10.44
N ASP A 15 -12.83 13.81 -9.97
CA ASP A 15 -12.30 13.54 -8.63
C ASP A 15 -13.32 13.90 -7.54
N GLN A 16 -13.87 15.12 -7.57
CA GLN A 16 -14.92 15.56 -6.64
C GLN A 16 -16.15 14.64 -6.64
N ILE A 17 -16.61 14.21 -7.84
CA ILE A 17 -17.73 13.28 -7.97
C ILE A 17 -17.37 11.90 -7.39
N CYS A 18 -16.15 11.42 -7.63
CA CYS A 18 -15.68 10.15 -7.12
C CYS A 18 -15.58 10.18 -5.59
N HIS A 19 -15.00 11.24 -5.03
CA HIS A 19 -14.84 11.44 -3.59
C HIS A 19 -16.20 11.44 -2.87
N GLN A 20 -17.17 12.22 -3.36
CA GLN A 20 -18.54 12.26 -2.81
C GLN A 20 -19.25 10.90 -2.84
N LYS A 21 -18.91 10.06 -3.83
CA LYS A 21 -19.50 8.72 -4.00
C LYS A 21 -18.64 7.61 -3.39
N ARG A 22 -17.55 7.94 -2.69
CA ARG A 22 -16.56 6.98 -2.14
C ARG A 22 -16.01 6.02 -3.20
N ILE A 23 -15.73 6.54 -4.38
CA ILE A 23 -15.10 5.82 -5.48
C ILE A 23 -13.62 6.19 -5.49
N LYS A 24 -12.73 5.19 -5.44
CA LYS A 24 -11.28 5.42 -5.58
C LYS A 24 -10.98 6.07 -6.92
N PHE A 25 -10.26 7.18 -6.92
CA PHE A 25 -9.90 7.95 -8.10
C PHE A 25 -8.39 7.94 -8.33
N PHE A 26 -7.99 7.84 -9.60
CA PHE A 26 -6.61 7.88 -10.05
C PHE A 26 -6.51 8.78 -11.27
N ALA A 27 -5.40 9.47 -11.41
CA ALA A 27 -5.06 10.18 -12.63
C ALA A 27 -3.57 10.07 -12.93
N GLY A 28 -3.19 10.12 -14.20
CA GLY A 28 -1.79 10.16 -14.59
C GLY A 28 -1.63 10.46 -16.06
N ASP A 29 -0.50 11.07 -16.41
CA ASP A 29 -0.11 11.34 -17.78
C ASP A 29 1.41 11.34 -17.94
N VAL A 30 1.85 11.32 -19.20
CA VAL A 30 3.25 11.33 -19.62
C VAL A 30 3.50 12.51 -20.56
N PHE A 31 4.57 13.26 -20.30
CA PHE A 31 5.05 14.41 -21.07
C PHE A 31 6.54 14.23 -21.38
N GLY A 32 6.82 13.60 -22.52
CA GLY A 32 8.19 13.21 -22.90
C GLY A 32 8.74 12.15 -21.96
N PHE A 33 9.89 12.42 -21.34
CA PHE A 33 10.52 11.52 -20.36
C PHE A 33 9.95 11.66 -18.93
N HIS A 34 9.06 12.61 -18.70
CA HIS A 34 8.46 12.83 -17.39
C HIS A 34 7.03 12.30 -17.38
N GLY A 35 6.59 11.80 -16.23
CA GLY A 35 5.21 11.41 -16.02
C GLY A 35 4.81 11.64 -14.57
N PHE A 36 3.51 11.63 -14.33
CA PHE A 36 2.96 11.75 -12.98
C PHE A 36 1.86 10.72 -12.74
N THR A 37 1.65 10.41 -11.47
CA THR A 37 0.47 9.69 -11.00
C THR A 37 -0.12 10.42 -9.80
N PHE A 38 -1.43 10.32 -9.65
CA PHE A 38 -2.22 10.87 -8.55
C PHE A 38 -3.24 9.82 -8.12
N ALA A 39 -3.51 9.75 -6.82
CA ALA A 39 -4.50 8.85 -6.24
C ALA A 39 -5.27 9.57 -5.12
N ASP A 40 -6.60 9.65 -5.27
CA ASP A 40 -7.53 9.95 -4.18
C ASP A 40 -8.28 8.67 -3.81
N LEU A 41 -8.01 8.16 -2.62
CA LEU A 41 -8.63 6.95 -2.11
C LEU A 41 -9.74 7.23 -1.10
N GLY A 42 -9.96 8.51 -0.73
CA GLY A 42 -10.76 8.90 0.43
C GLY A 42 -10.26 8.25 1.71
N ASP A 43 -11.18 7.90 2.62
CA ASP A 43 -10.88 7.03 3.76
C ASP A 43 -10.48 5.63 3.26
N HIS A 44 -9.19 5.32 3.29
CA HIS A 44 -8.68 4.04 2.78
C HIS A 44 -8.08 3.17 3.88
N GLU A 45 -8.67 1.99 4.04
CA GLU A 45 -8.16 0.93 4.91
C GLU A 45 -7.45 -0.13 4.08
N PHE A 46 -6.24 -0.49 4.52
CA PHE A 46 -5.44 -1.54 3.89
C PHE A 46 -4.73 -2.38 4.94
N VAL A 47 -4.35 -3.59 4.54
CA VAL A 47 -3.55 -4.50 5.37
C VAL A 47 -2.10 -4.39 4.91
N GLU A 48 -1.22 -4.08 5.85
CA GLU A 48 0.23 -4.11 5.64
C GLU A 48 0.79 -5.37 6.32
N GLU A 49 1.42 -6.23 5.54
CA GLU A 49 2.20 -7.36 6.07
C GLU A 49 3.58 -6.85 6.51
N LYS A 50 3.91 -7.08 7.79
CA LYS A 50 5.26 -6.79 8.31
C LYS A 50 6.00 -8.10 8.54
N THR A 51 7.16 -8.23 7.91
CA THR A 51 8.08 -9.36 8.18
C THR A 51 8.70 -9.17 9.56
N LYS A 52 8.59 -10.17 10.45
CA LYS A 52 9.32 -10.17 11.72
C LYS A 52 10.82 -10.19 11.46
N VAL A 53 11.51 -9.10 11.82
CA VAL A 53 12.97 -9.12 11.97
C VAL A 53 13.28 -9.93 13.23
N THR A 54 13.56 -11.22 13.06
CA THR A 54 14.15 -12.01 14.14
C THR A 54 15.51 -11.41 14.43
N LYS A 55 15.63 -10.64 15.53
CA LYS A 55 16.94 -10.37 16.11
C LYS A 55 17.50 -11.72 16.52
N VAL A 56 18.40 -12.26 15.70
CA VAL A 56 19.28 -13.34 16.14
C VAL A 56 20.16 -12.69 17.20
N SER A 57 19.79 -12.85 18.47
CA SER A 57 20.70 -12.58 19.57
C SER A 57 21.89 -13.51 19.37
N SER A 58 23.01 -12.96 18.92
CA SER A 58 24.30 -13.62 18.96
C SER A 58 24.73 -13.76 20.43
N GLY A 59 24.24 -14.81 21.07
CA GLY A 59 24.68 -15.30 22.37
C GLY A 59 24.71 -16.82 22.30
N LEU A 60 25.91 -17.39 22.30
CA LEU A 60 26.17 -18.83 22.27
C LEU A 60 25.63 -19.53 23.52
N GLU A 61 25.16 -20.78 23.36
CA GLU A 61 25.58 -22.02 24.09
C GLU A 61 24.43 -23.07 24.17
N ASP A 62 24.67 -24.19 23.49
CA ASP A 62 24.40 -25.62 23.80
C ASP A 62 22.99 -26.22 24.12
N GLY A 63 22.55 -27.23 23.33
CA GLY A 63 21.54 -28.25 23.73
C GLY A 63 20.48 -28.71 22.67
N PRO A 64 20.11 -30.02 22.55
CA PRO A 64 19.53 -30.62 21.33
C PRO A 64 18.00 -30.84 21.27
N ASP A 65 17.52 -31.01 20.03
CA ASP A 65 16.28 -31.63 19.53
C ASP A 65 14.91 -31.22 20.10
N THR A 66 14.09 -30.50 19.30
CA THR A 66 12.83 -31.03 18.70
C THR A 66 12.07 -29.99 17.87
N LYS A 67 11.59 -30.42 16.69
CA LYS A 67 10.57 -29.81 15.81
C LYS A 67 10.59 -28.27 15.68
N LYS A 68 11.22 -27.76 14.61
CA LYS A 68 10.92 -26.44 14.05
C LYS A 68 9.48 -26.44 13.52
N VAL A 69 8.53 -26.07 14.38
CA VAL A 69 7.20 -25.65 13.97
C VAL A 69 7.39 -24.54 12.94
N LYS A 70 6.73 -24.69 11.79
CA LYS A 70 6.66 -23.69 10.73
C LYS A 70 6.00 -22.45 11.35
N LEU A 71 6.82 -21.51 11.81
CA LEU A 71 6.38 -20.20 12.31
C LEU A 71 5.92 -19.44 11.07
N ASP A 72 4.61 -19.27 10.89
CA ASP A 72 4.06 -18.34 9.90
C ASP A 72 4.58 -16.93 10.24
N PRO A 73 5.48 -16.35 9.42
CA PRO A 73 6.29 -15.20 9.84
C PRO A 73 5.67 -13.84 9.50
N SER A 74 4.42 -13.80 9.03
CA SER A 74 3.73 -12.54 8.70
C SER A 74 2.76 -12.15 9.80
N GLU A 75 3.06 -11.03 10.48
CA GLU A 75 2.10 -10.32 11.31
C GLU A 75 1.45 -9.25 10.43
N THR A 76 0.12 -9.30 10.29
CA THR A 76 -0.66 -8.34 9.51
C THR A 76 -1.12 -7.20 10.41
N THR A 77 -0.87 -5.95 10.00
CA THR A 77 -1.39 -4.76 10.69
C THR A 77 -2.37 -4.03 9.79
N MET A 78 -3.56 -3.68 10.32
CA MET A 78 -4.51 -2.81 9.63
C MET A 78 -4.02 -1.35 9.73
N VAL A 79 -3.99 -0.66 8.60
CA VAL A 79 -3.60 0.75 8.52
C VAL A 79 -4.75 1.56 7.92
N LYS A 80 -5.04 2.72 8.53
CA LYS A 80 -6.00 3.71 8.05
C LYS A 80 -5.25 4.99 7.67
N LYS A 81 -5.42 5.46 6.45
CA LYS A 81 -4.77 6.66 5.91
C LYS A 81 -5.77 7.61 5.26
#